data_AF-A0A822DBU2-F1
#
_entry.id   AF-A0A822DBU2-F1
#
_cell.length_a   1.000
_cell.length_b   1.000
_cell.length_c   1.000
_cell.angle_alpha   90.00
_cell.angle_beta   90.00
_cell.angle_gamma   90.00
#
_symmetry.space_group_name_H-M   'P 1'
#
loop_
_entity.id
_entity.type
_entity.pdbx_description
1 polymer ?
#
loop_
_entity_poly.entity_id
_entity_poly.type
_entity_poly.pdbx_seq_one_letter_code
_entity_poly.pdbx_strand_id
1 'polypeptide(L)'
;MAFQKENETTSVQIKIDRLIETLQNELDRQPIFSSLLTIDTFEIYEKLSNNYLQSIHHLENDIEKTIEQFQDTGLMRQYNKRLSHIKQQILQIELNIKKYLQHLQQGLTEQDTLQNKIHLIIEDLNDCESKLTNRTTMKEYQIQQELQEVQIILANIESTSNDIIIQSKSLEQEYSIPQQQTQIQDIQLRIQCISRLIQ
;
A
#
# COMPACT_ATOMS: atom_id res chain seq x y z
N MET A 1 65.77 24.25 -39.03
CA MET A 1 64.36 24.69 -38.90
C MET A 1 63.35 23.66 -39.38
N ALA A 2 63.49 23.04 -40.57
CA ALA A 2 62.54 22.03 -41.06
C ALA A 2 62.38 20.80 -40.12
N PHE A 3 63.49 20.23 -39.65
CA PHE A 3 63.48 19.06 -38.76
C PHE A 3 62.84 19.31 -37.38
N GLN A 4 62.94 20.53 -36.84
CA GLN A 4 62.27 20.91 -35.59
C GLN A 4 60.75 21.00 -35.78
N LYS A 5 60.29 21.61 -36.88
CA LYS A 5 58.86 21.69 -37.21
C LYS A 5 58.24 20.31 -37.47
N GLU A 6 58.99 19.41 -38.10
CA GLU A 6 58.56 18.04 -38.36
C GLU A 6 58.41 17.23 -37.06
N ASN A 7 59.37 17.35 -36.13
CA ASN A 7 59.28 16.74 -34.80
C ASN A 7 58.13 17.32 -33.96
N GLU A 8 57.93 18.63 -33.98
CA GLU A 8 56.81 19.29 -33.28
C GLU A 8 55.47 18.81 -33.83
N THR A 9 55.32 18.78 -35.17
CA THR A 9 54.09 18.31 -35.84
C THR A 9 53.80 16.85 -35.51
N THR A 10 54.83 15.98 -35.55
CA THR A 10 54.69 14.55 -35.21
C THR A 10 54.30 14.36 -33.74
N SER A 11 54.87 15.15 -32.84
CA SER A 11 54.52 15.11 -31.40
C SER A 11 53.05 15.47 -31.16
N VAL A 12 52.55 16.52 -31.83
CA VAL A 12 51.14 16.93 -31.76
C VAL A 12 50.23 15.84 -32.34
N GLN A 13 50.60 15.22 -33.47
CA GLN A 13 49.86 14.07 -34.05
C GLN A 13 49.73 12.89 -33.08
N ILE A 14 50.82 12.45 -32.48
CA ILE A 14 50.80 11.34 -31.52
C ILE A 14 49.90 11.67 -30.33
N LYS A 15 49.96 12.91 -29.85
CA LYS A 15 49.14 13.35 -28.72
C LYS A 15 47.65 13.35 -29.07
N ILE A 16 47.27 13.91 -30.22
CA ILE A 16 45.86 13.96 -30.62
C ILE A 16 45.29 12.57 -30.93
N ASP A 17 46.07 11.69 -31.55
CA ASP A 17 45.62 10.33 -31.87
C ASP A 17 45.33 9.55 -30.57
N ARG A 18 46.16 9.70 -29.54
CA ARG A 18 45.91 9.10 -28.21
C ARG A 18 44.67 9.67 -27.53
N LEU A 19 44.44 10.99 -27.64
CA LEU A 19 43.24 11.61 -27.07
C LEU A 19 41.98 11.11 -27.78
N ILE A 20 42.01 10.96 -29.11
CA ILE A 20 40.90 10.42 -29.88
C ILE A 20 40.64 8.95 -29.52
N GLU A 21 41.69 8.14 -29.39
CA GLU A 21 41.56 6.74 -28.95
C GLU A 21 40.93 6.65 -27.55
N THR A 22 41.39 7.49 -26.61
CA THR A 22 40.83 7.57 -25.26
C THR A 22 39.35 7.93 -25.31
N LEU A 23 38.98 8.93 -26.11
CA LEU A 23 37.59 9.33 -26.26
C LEU A 23 36.73 8.22 -26.89
N GLN A 24 37.23 7.54 -27.91
CA GLN A 24 36.52 6.40 -28.51
C GLN A 24 36.27 5.29 -27.48
N ASN A 25 37.26 4.96 -26.65
CA ASN A 25 37.09 4.00 -25.56
C ASN A 25 36.05 4.44 -24.53
N GLU A 26 35.96 5.74 -24.22
CA GLU A 26 34.90 6.26 -23.34
C GLU A 26 33.51 6.21 -24.01
N LEU A 27 33.42 6.45 -25.33
CA LEU A 27 32.17 6.28 -26.07
C LEU A 27 31.67 4.83 -26.05
N ASP A 28 32.56 3.84 -25.96
CA ASP A 28 32.20 2.43 -25.84
C ASP A 28 31.76 2.04 -24.41
N ARG A 29 32.06 2.88 -23.41
CA ARG A 29 31.77 2.66 -21.98
C ARG A 29 30.56 3.45 -21.48
N GLN A 30 29.59 3.70 -22.36
CA GLN A 30 28.35 4.39 -21.99
C GLN A 30 27.67 3.73 -20.77
N PRO A 31 27.15 4.53 -19.82
CA PRO A 31 26.37 4.01 -18.71
C PRO A 31 25.17 3.19 -19.22
N ILE A 32 25.10 1.92 -18.82
CA ILE A 32 24.01 1.03 -19.22
C ILE A 32 22.78 1.35 -18.38
N PHE A 33 21.65 1.53 -19.06
CA PHE A 33 20.34 1.69 -18.43
C PHE A 33 19.79 0.33 -17.95
N SER A 34 19.28 0.27 -16.72
CA SER A 34 18.50 -0.85 -16.19
C SER A 34 17.06 -0.40 -15.95
N SER A 35 16.08 -1.24 -16.29
CA SER A 35 14.65 -0.96 -16.10
C SER A 35 14.17 -1.10 -14.64
N LEU A 36 15.02 -1.56 -13.72
CA LEU A 36 14.70 -1.82 -12.32
C LEU A 36 15.21 -0.70 -11.39
N LEU A 37 14.88 0.56 -11.71
CA LEU A 37 15.36 1.71 -10.94
C LEU A 37 14.36 2.10 -9.84
N THR A 38 14.78 2.04 -8.58
CA THR A 38 14.19 2.76 -7.44
C THR A 38 14.64 4.22 -7.43
N ILE A 39 14.03 5.08 -6.60
CA ILE A 39 14.45 6.49 -6.39
C ILE A 39 15.96 6.58 -6.13
N ASP A 40 16.47 5.79 -5.19
CA ASP A 40 17.90 5.79 -4.83
C ASP A 40 18.81 5.47 -6.03
N THR A 41 18.36 4.58 -6.90
CA THR A 41 19.13 4.21 -8.09
C THR A 41 19.01 5.22 -9.23
N PHE A 42 17.95 6.04 -9.27
CA PHE A 42 17.81 7.15 -10.22
C PHE A 42 18.87 8.22 -9.97
N GLU A 43 19.02 8.67 -8.72
CA GLU A 43 20.04 9.68 -8.37
C GLU A 43 21.46 9.21 -8.69
N ILE A 44 21.73 7.92 -8.46
CA ILE A 44 23.02 7.30 -8.82
C ILE A 44 23.22 7.34 -10.34
N TYR A 45 22.21 6.94 -11.12
CA TYR A 45 22.30 6.94 -12.57
C TYR A 45 22.47 8.35 -13.15
N GLU A 46 21.74 9.34 -12.63
CA GLU A 46 21.89 10.75 -13.01
C GLU A 46 23.31 11.25 -12.74
N LYS A 47 23.84 10.99 -11.54
CA LYS A 47 25.21 11.38 -11.17
C LYS A 47 26.25 10.71 -12.05
N LEU A 48 26.13 9.41 -12.31
CA LEU A 48 27.02 8.67 -13.19
C LEU A 48 26.99 9.22 -14.62
N SER A 49 25.79 9.50 -15.14
CA SER A 49 25.60 10.07 -16.48
C SER A 49 26.23 11.46 -16.60
N ASN A 50 26.06 12.32 -15.58
CA ASN A 50 26.67 13.65 -15.56
C ASN A 50 28.20 13.57 -15.51
N ASN A 51 28.77 12.70 -14.68
CA ASN A 51 30.22 12.50 -14.60
C ASN A 51 30.80 11.98 -15.92
N TYR A 52 30.08 11.07 -16.58
CA TYR A 52 30.44 10.52 -17.88
C TYR A 52 30.48 11.61 -18.95
N LEU A 53 29.42 12.43 -19.06
CA LEU A 53 29.37 13.53 -20.01
C LEU A 53 30.45 14.59 -19.75
N GLN A 54 30.73 14.91 -18.48
CA GLN A 54 31.83 15.80 -18.12
C GLN A 54 33.19 15.27 -18.60
N SER A 55 33.44 13.97 -18.42
CA SER A 55 34.67 13.32 -18.86
C SER A 55 34.83 13.38 -20.38
N ILE A 56 33.75 13.13 -21.12
CA ILE A 56 33.71 13.23 -22.57
C ILE A 56 34.00 14.66 -23.05
N HIS A 57 33.34 15.67 -22.48
CA HIS A 57 33.59 17.07 -22.87
C HIS A 57 34.99 17.54 -22.49
N HIS A 58 35.57 17.02 -21.41
CA HIS A 58 36.96 17.32 -21.09
C HIS A 58 37.90 16.81 -22.18
N LEU A 59 37.72 15.57 -22.64
CA LEU A 59 38.49 14.98 -23.73
C LEU A 59 38.25 15.72 -25.06
N GLU A 60 37.01 16.09 -25.37
CA GLU A 60 36.65 16.90 -26.53
C GLU A 60 37.43 18.23 -26.56
N ASN A 61 37.43 18.95 -25.43
CA ASN A 61 38.12 20.23 -25.29
C ASN A 61 39.66 20.07 -25.39
N ASP A 62 40.21 18.99 -24.86
CA ASP A 62 41.65 18.71 -24.94
C ASP A 62 42.08 18.36 -26.37
N ILE A 63 41.21 17.68 -27.13
CA ILE A 63 41.41 17.45 -28.56
C ILE A 63 41.40 18.78 -29.30
N GLU A 64 40.41 19.65 -29.07
CA GLU A 64 40.34 20.99 -29.69
C GLU A 64 41.61 21.79 -29.48
N LYS A 65 42.03 21.93 -28.22
CA LYS A 65 43.26 22.67 -27.87
C LYS A 65 44.51 22.06 -28.48
N THR A 66 44.54 20.73 -28.65
CA THR A 66 45.67 20.05 -29.28
C THR A 66 45.65 20.26 -30.80
N ILE A 67 44.49 20.33 -31.45
CA ILE A 67 44.37 20.69 -32.87
C ILE A 67 44.94 22.08 -33.13
N GLU A 68 44.65 23.04 -32.26
CA GLU A 68 45.13 24.42 -32.37
C GLU A 68 46.67 24.55 -32.31
N GLN A 69 47.38 23.51 -31.83
CA GLN A 69 48.85 23.48 -31.77
C GLN A 69 49.49 23.11 -33.11
N PHE A 70 48.72 22.64 -34.11
CA PHE A 70 49.24 22.34 -35.43
C PHE A 70 49.68 23.62 -36.17
N GLN A 71 50.93 23.64 -36.63
CA GLN A 71 51.40 24.65 -37.59
C GLN A 71 50.96 24.31 -39.03
N ASP A 72 50.64 23.03 -39.30
CA ASP A 72 50.18 22.56 -40.60
C ASP A 72 48.65 22.70 -40.72
N THR A 73 48.20 23.61 -41.58
CA THR A 73 46.78 23.88 -41.82
C THR A 73 46.02 22.71 -42.43
N GLY A 74 46.70 21.83 -43.19
CA GLY A 74 46.10 20.63 -43.79
C GLY A 74 45.76 19.60 -42.72
N LEU A 75 46.71 19.31 -41.83
CA LEU A 75 46.49 18.43 -40.67
C LEU A 75 45.43 18.99 -39.72
N MET A 76 45.51 20.28 -39.42
CA MET A 76 44.50 20.97 -38.61
C MET A 76 43.09 20.76 -39.19
N ARG A 77 42.92 20.92 -40.51
CA ARG A 77 41.63 20.72 -41.19
C ARG A 77 41.16 19.26 -41.13
N GLN A 78 42.06 18.30 -41.28
CA GLN A 78 41.75 16.87 -41.21
C GLN A 78 41.25 16.49 -39.81
N TYR A 79 41.96 16.89 -38.76
CA TYR A 79 41.56 16.60 -37.38
C TYR A 79 40.29 17.35 -36.97
N ASN A 80 40.09 18.60 -37.41
CA ASN A 80 38.84 19.31 -37.18
C ASN A 80 37.63 18.60 -37.81
N LYS A 81 37.79 18.01 -39.00
CA LYS A 81 36.73 17.20 -39.61
C LYS A 81 36.41 15.95 -38.77
N ARG A 82 37.43 15.29 -38.24
CA ARG A 82 37.27 14.10 -37.37
C ARG A 82 36.61 14.48 -36.04
N LEU A 83 37.04 15.57 -35.42
CA LEU A 83 36.43 16.11 -34.21
C LEU A 83 34.97 16.48 -34.44
N SER A 84 34.63 17.12 -35.57
CA SER A 84 33.23 17.44 -35.89
C SER A 84 32.34 16.19 -35.93
N HIS A 85 32.85 15.05 -36.41
CA HIS A 85 32.10 13.79 -36.39
C HIS A 85 31.91 13.27 -34.97
N ILE A 86 32.97 13.32 -34.16
CA ILE A 86 32.93 12.93 -32.74
C ILE A 86 31.91 13.79 -31.97
N LYS A 87 31.90 15.12 -32.19
CA LYS A 87 30.92 16.02 -31.56
C LYS A 87 29.47 15.63 -31.87
N GLN A 88 29.19 15.19 -33.09
CA GLN A 88 27.86 14.69 -33.45
C GLN A 88 27.49 13.42 -32.68
N GLN A 89 28.45 12.51 -32.46
CA GLN A 89 28.23 11.31 -31.64
C GLN A 89 27.98 11.66 -30.18
N ILE A 90 28.77 12.58 -29.60
CA ILE A 90 28.57 13.08 -28.24
C ILE A 90 27.16 13.64 -28.09
N LEU A 91 26.74 14.51 -29.00
CA LEU A 91 25.41 15.13 -28.97
C LEU A 91 24.28 14.09 -29.06
N GLN A 92 24.46 13.02 -29.83
CA GLN A 92 23.50 11.93 -29.90
C GLN A 92 23.40 11.16 -28.57
N ILE A 93 24.53 10.94 -27.89
CA ILE A 93 24.59 10.28 -26.59
C ILE A 93 23.92 11.16 -25.52
N GLU A 94 24.21 12.46 -25.49
CA GLU A 94 23.56 13.42 -24.60
C GLU A 94 22.04 13.41 -24.75
N LEU A 95 21.55 13.42 -26.00
CA LEU A 95 20.12 13.34 -26.29
C LEU A 95 19.51 12.04 -25.78
N ASN A 96 20.20 10.91 -25.93
CA ASN A 96 19.72 9.62 -25.45
C ASN A 96 19.67 9.58 -23.92
N ILE A 97 20.75 9.99 -23.24
CA ILE A 97 20.81 10.09 -21.77
C ILE A 97 19.69 10.98 -21.24
N LYS A 98 19.49 12.16 -21.84
CA LYS A 98 18.44 13.10 -21.43
C LYS A 98 17.04 12.49 -21.57
N LYS A 99 16.78 11.76 -22.66
CA LYS A 99 15.50 11.05 -22.84
C LYS A 99 15.28 9.99 -21.76
N TYR A 100 16.31 9.23 -21.41
CA TYR A 100 16.20 8.22 -20.35
C TYR A 100 15.95 8.87 -18.99
N LEU A 101 16.69 9.92 -18.64
CA LEU A 101 16.48 10.65 -17.39
C LEU A 101 15.06 11.23 -17.31
N GLN A 102 14.55 11.81 -18.39
CA GLN A 102 13.19 12.36 -18.44
C GLN A 102 12.12 11.26 -18.25
N HIS A 103 12.27 10.13 -18.94
CA HIS A 103 11.35 9.01 -18.81
C HIS A 103 11.32 8.47 -17.38
N LEU A 104 12.48 8.37 -16.73
CA LEU A 104 12.57 7.93 -15.34
C LEU A 104 11.92 8.91 -14.38
N GLN A 105 12.19 10.21 -14.55
CA GLN A 105 11.62 11.24 -13.69
C GLN A 105 10.09 11.27 -13.77
N GLN A 106 9.53 11.02 -14.96
CA GLN A 106 8.09 10.84 -15.12
C GLN A 106 7.58 9.62 -14.34
N GLY A 107 8.25 8.46 -14.46
CA GLY A 107 7.88 7.25 -13.72
C GLY A 107 7.89 7.45 -12.20
N LEU A 108 8.87 8.18 -11.67
CA LEU A 108 8.94 8.54 -10.24
C LEU A 108 7.76 9.41 -9.81
N THR A 109 7.40 10.41 -10.62
CA THR A 109 6.27 11.30 -10.33
C THR A 109 4.94 10.53 -10.32
N GLU A 110 4.78 9.57 -11.23
CA GLU A 110 3.62 8.68 -11.28
C GLU A 110 3.55 7.76 -10.04
N GLN A 111 4.69 7.25 -9.59
CA GLN A 111 4.80 6.45 -8.36
C GLN A 111 4.37 7.25 -7.12
N ASP A 112 4.89 8.48 -6.94
CA ASP A 112 4.51 9.35 -5.82
C ASP A 112 3.00 9.64 -5.81
N THR A 113 2.43 9.87 -7.00
CA THR A 113 0.99 10.09 -7.16
C THR A 113 0.18 8.87 -6.75
N LEU A 114 0.63 7.67 -7.12
CA LEU A 114 -0.01 6.41 -6.72
C LEU A 114 0.12 6.17 -5.22
N GLN A 115 1.28 6.45 -4.63
CA GLN A 115 1.51 6.31 -3.19
C GLN A 115 0.60 7.21 -2.37
N ASN A 116 0.41 8.47 -2.80
CA ASN A 116 -0.54 9.39 -2.18
C ASN A 116 -1.98 8.89 -2.28
N LYS A 117 -2.40 8.33 -3.42
CA LYS A 117 -3.73 7.73 -3.57
C LYS A 117 -3.93 6.53 -2.65
N ILE A 118 -2.93 5.66 -2.53
CA ILE A 118 -2.97 4.52 -1.62
C ILE A 118 -3.09 5.01 -0.17
N HIS A 119 -2.34 6.04 0.20
CA HIS A 119 -2.41 6.64 1.54
C HIS A 119 -3.82 7.14 1.87
N LEU A 120 -4.45 7.90 0.97
CA LEU A 120 -5.83 8.37 1.13
C LEU A 120 -6.83 7.22 1.26
N ILE A 121 -6.67 6.16 0.45
CA ILE A 121 -7.53 4.96 0.56
C ILE A 121 -7.36 4.28 1.91
N ILE A 122 -6.14 4.19 2.44
CA ILE A 122 -5.88 3.62 3.77
C ILE A 122 -6.57 4.47 4.85
N GLU A 123 -6.49 5.80 4.77
CA GLU A 123 -7.19 6.69 5.70
C GLU A 123 -8.71 6.50 5.66
N ASP A 124 -9.30 6.45 4.46
CA ASP A 124 -10.74 6.20 4.28
C ASP A 124 -11.16 4.83 4.84
N LEU A 125 -10.34 3.80 4.63
CA LEU A 125 -10.59 2.45 5.17
C LEU A 125 -10.53 2.45 6.71
N ASN A 126 -9.56 3.15 7.30
CA ASN A 126 -9.44 3.25 8.76
C ASN A 126 -10.62 4.00 9.39
N ASP A 127 -11.09 5.09 8.75
CA ASP A 127 -12.29 5.81 9.20
C ASP A 127 -13.55 4.93 9.09
N CYS A 128 -13.68 4.17 7.99
CA CYS A 128 -14.76 3.21 7.81
C CYS A 128 -14.73 2.11 8.89
N GLU A 129 -13.57 1.53 9.17
CA GLU A 129 -13.37 0.54 10.22
C GLU A 129 -13.75 1.08 11.60
N SER A 130 -13.34 2.32 11.92
CA SER A 130 -13.70 2.97 13.18
C SER A 130 -15.22 3.15 13.31
N LYS A 131 -15.88 3.64 12.26
CA LYS A 131 -17.35 3.82 12.24
C LYS A 131 -18.09 2.49 12.36
N LEU A 132 -17.63 1.45 11.66
CA LEU A 132 -18.20 0.11 11.75
C LEU A 132 -18.05 -0.46 13.15
N THR A 133 -16.85 -0.36 13.73
CA THR A 133 -16.57 -0.81 15.10
C THR A 133 -17.49 -0.12 16.09
N ASN A 134 -17.57 1.21 16.05
CA ASN A 134 -18.47 1.99 16.93
C ASN A 134 -19.93 1.56 16.78
N ARG A 135 -20.40 1.35 15.55
CA ARG A 135 -21.79 0.93 15.29
C ARG A 135 -22.06 -0.49 15.79
N THR A 136 -21.11 -1.41 15.60
CA THR A 136 -21.20 -2.78 16.09
C THR A 136 -21.26 -2.80 17.61
N THR A 137 -20.34 -2.10 18.29
CA THR A 137 -20.32 -2.02 19.75
C THR A 137 -21.60 -1.40 20.32
N MET A 138 -22.14 -0.34 19.69
CA MET A 138 -23.44 0.21 20.10
C MET A 138 -24.58 -0.79 19.93
N LYS A 139 -24.57 -1.58 18.85
CA LYS A 139 -25.60 -2.60 18.61
C LYS A 139 -25.49 -3.77 19.58
N GLU A 140 -24.28 -4.21 19.90
CA GLU A 140 -24.04 -5.22 20.93
C GLU A 140 -24.57 -4.77 22.29
N TYR A 141 -24.31 -3.51 22.66
CA TYR A 141 -24.83 -2.95 23.90
C TYR A 141 -26.37 -2.89 23.92
N GLN A 142 -27.00 -2.46 22.82
CA GLN A 142 -28.46 -2.46 22.70
C GLN A 142 -29.06 -3.86 22.85
N ILE A 143 -28.47 -4.85 22.18
CA ILE A 143 -28.89 -6.25 22.29
C ILE A 143 -28.77 -6.76 23.74
N GLN A 144 -27.68 -6.42 24.43
CA GLN A 144 -27.50 -6.79 25.83
C GLN A 144 -28.56 -6.17 26.75
N GLN A 145 -28.94 -4.92 26.52
CA GLN A 145 -30.02 -4.26 27.27
C GLN A 145 -31.38 -4.93 27.03
N GLU A 146 -31.73 -5.17 25.77
CA GLU A 146 -32.97 -5.86 25.40
C GLU A 146 -33.04 -7.28 25.99
N LEU A 147 -31.92 -8.01 25.99
CA LEU A 147 -31.82 -9.32 26.64
C LEU A 147 -32.06 -9.25 28.14
N GLN A 148 -31.53 -8.23 28.83
CA GLN A 148 -31.78 -8.04 30.27
C GLN A 148 -33.26 -7.75 30.55
N GLU A 149 -33.90 -6.91 29.73
CA GLU A 149 -35.34 -6.62 29.86
C GLU A 149 -36.19 -7.89 29.70
N VAL A 150 -35.89 -8.71 28.69
CA VAL A 150 -36.57 -10.00 28.48
C VAL A 150 -36.35 -10.94 29.66
N GLN A 151 -35.14 -11.02 30.20
CA GLN A 151 -34.84 -11.85 31.38
C GLN A 151 -35.66 -11.43 32.61
N ILE A 152 -35.78 -10.12 32.86
CA ILE A 152 -36.60 -9.58 33.95
C ILE A 152 -38.08 -9.96 33.76
N ILE A 153 -38.61 -9.81 32.55
CA ILE A 153 -39.99 -10.18 32.23
C ILE A 153 -40.22 -11.68 32.47
N LEU A 154 -39.31 -12.53 32.00
CA LEU A 154 -39.40 -13.99 32.19
C LEU A 154 -39.37 -14.36 33.67
N ALA A 155 -38.46 -13.78 34.46
CA ALA A 155 -38.39 -14.02 35.90
C ALA A 155 -39.70 -13.62 36.63
N ASN A 156 -40.30 -12.50 36.24
CA ASN A 156 -41.58 -12.05 36.80
C ASN A 156 -42.74 -13.00 36.43
N ILE A 157 -42.77 -13.50 35.18
CA ILE A 157 -43.76 -14.49 34.75
C ILE A 157 -43.59 -15.80 35.52
N GLU A 158 -42.36 -16.28 35.69
CA GLU A 158 -42.06 -17.49 36.47
C GLU A 158 -42.50 -17.34 37.93
N SER A 159 -42.19 -16.21 38.57
CA SER A 159 -42.64 -15.91 39.94
C SER A 159 -44.16 -15.93 40.04
N THR A 160 -44.85 -15.23 39.14
CA THR A 160 -46.32 -15.15 39.13
C THR A 160 -46.95 -16.53 38.89
N SER A 161 -46.38 -17.32 37.99
CA SER A 161 -46.82 -18.70 37.73
C SER A 161 -46.69 -19.57 38.98
N ASN A 162 -45.57 -19.47 39.70
CA ASN A 162 -45.36 -20.17 40.95
C ASN A 162 -46.36 -19.75 42.04
N ASP A 163 -46.66 -18.46 42.16
CA ASP A 163 -47.67 -17.95 43.09
C ASP A 163 -49.06 -18.51 42.78
N ILE A 164 -49.45 -18.55 41.51
CA ILE A 164 -50.73 -19.15 41.06
C ILE A 164 -50.78 -20.64 41.38
N ILE A 165 -49.69 -21.39 41.16
CA ILE A 165 -49.60 -22.82 41.48
C ILE A 165 -49.72 -23.06 42.98
N ILE A 166 -49.13 -22.21 43.82
CA ILE A 166 -49.25 -22.30 45.27
C ILE A 166 -50.70 -22.03 45.69
N GLN A 167 -51.31 -20.96 45.18
CA GLN A 167 -52.69 -20.60 45.47
C GLN A 167 -53.67 -21.70 45.04
N SER A 168 -53.49 -22.31 43.87
CA SER A 168 -54.35 -23.41 43.42
C SER A 168 -54.23 -24.64 44.31
N LYS A 169 -53.03 -25.01 44.73
CA LYS A 169 -52.81 -26.10 45.70
C LYS A 169 -53.42 -25.82 47.07
N SER A 170 -53.36 -24.57 47.54
CA SER A 170 -54.01 -24.16 48.79
C SER A 170 -55.53 -24.23 48.69
N LEU A 171 -56.11 -23.80 47.55
CA LEU A 171 -57.55 -23.95 47.27
C LEU A 171 -57.95 -25.43 47.21
N GLU A 172 -57.18 -26.30 46.54
CA GLU A 172 -57.43 -27.75 46.53
C GLU A 172 -57.41 -28.37 47.93
N GLN A 173 -56.60 -27.83 48.86
CA GLN A 173 -56.60 -28.25 50.26
C GLN A 173 -57.78 -27.68 51.06
N GLU A 174 -58.21 -26.45 50.82
CA GLU A 174 -59.43 -25.87 51.42
C GLU A 174 -60.72 -26.56 50.91
N TYR A 175 -60.74 -26.98 49.65
CA TYR A 175 -61.81 -27.75 49.03
C TYR A 175 -61.58 -29.27 49.10
N SER A 176 -60.58 -29.74 49.84
CA SER A 176 -60.54 -31.12 50.29
C SER A 176 -61.61 -31.25 51.37
N ILE A 177 -62.67 -31.96 51.03
CA ILE A 177 -63.96 -31.96 51.70
C ILE A 177 -64.02 -33.03 52.81
N PRO A 178 -64.02 -32.66 54.11
CA PRO A 178 -64.71 -33.44 55.13
C PRO A 178 -66.22 -33.15 55.14
N GLN A 179 -66.65 -31.94 54.79
CA GLN A 179 -68.02 -31.49 55.05
C GLN A 179 -69.10 -32.10 54.13
N GLN A 180 -68.82 -32.39 52.86
CA GLN A 180 -69.78 -33.09 51.99
C GLN A 180 -69.81 -34.60 52.26
N GLN A 181 -68.72 -35.20 52.78
CA GLN A 181 -68.77 -36.61 53.21
C GLN A 181 -69.69 -36.78 54.42
N THR A 182 -69.69 -35.84 55.37
CA THR A 182 -70.59 -35.88 56.53
C THR A 182 -72.05 -35.66 56.12
N GLN A 183 -72.33 -34.73 55.20
CA GLN A 183 -73.70 -34.51 54.71
C GLN A 183 -74.23 -35.69 53.87
N ILE A 184 -73.38 -36.33 53.06
CA ILE A 184 -73.77 -37.52 52.30
C ILE A 184 -74.02 -38.71 53.24
N GLN A 185 -73.19 -38.90 54.27
CA GLN A 185 -73.42 -39.94 55.29
C GLN A 185 -74.72 -39.70 56.07
N ASP A 186 -75.02 -38.46 56.43
CA ASP A 186 -76.25 -38.12 57.18
C ASP A 186 -77.52 -38.29 56.32
N ILE A 187 -77.43 -37.97 55.02
CA ILE A 187 -78.50 -38.25 54.04
C ILE A 187 -78.68 -39.77 53.84
N GLN A 188 -77.58 -40.54 53.74
CA GLN A 188 -77.65 -42.00 53.61
C GLN A 188 -78.26 -42.66 54.86
N LEU A 189 -77.92 -42.18 56.06
CA LEU A 189 -78.52 -42.62 57.33
C LEU A 189 -80.02 -42.31 57.39
N ARG A 190 -80.44 -41.10 56.97
CA ARG A 190 -81.86 -40.73 56.89
C ARG A 190 -82.64 -41.61 55.93
N ILE A 191 -82.08 -41.93 54.76
CA ILE A 191 -82.70 -42.84 53.79
C ILE A 191 -82.86 -44.25 54.39
N GLN A 192 -81.84 -44.79 55.06
CA GLN A 192 -81.94 -46.10 55.72
C GLN A 192 -82.99 -46.16 56.84
N CYS A 193 -83.14 -45.08 57.62
CA CYS A 193 -84.19 -44.99 58.64
C CYS A 193 -85.60 -44.97 58.04
N ILE A 194 -85.80 -44.24 56.94
CA ILE A 194 -87.10 -44.20 56.24
C ILE A 194 -87.43 -45.56 55.62
N SER A 195 -86.45 -46.24 55.02
CA SER A 195 -86.65 -47.58 54.44
C SER A 195 -87.05 -48.64 55.47
N ARG A 196 -86.63 -48.50 56.74
CA ARG A 196 -87.06 -49.39 57.85
C ARG A 196 -88.46 -49.09 58.39
N LEU A 197 -89.00 -47.90 58.14
CA LEU A 197 -90.35 -47.52 58.58
C LEU A 197 -91.44 -47.91 57.57
N ILE A 198 -91.05 -48.34 56.35
CA ILE A 198 -91.95 -48.69 55.25
C ILE A 198 -92.02 -50.22 55.02
N GLN A 199 -91.28 -51.03 55.81
CA GLN A 199 -91.38 -52.48 55.89
C GLN A 199 -92.16 -52.90 57.13
#